data_AF-A0A9R0TC55-F1
#
_entry.id   AF-A0A9R0TC55-F1
#
_cell.length_a   1.000
_cell.length_b   1.000
_cell.length_c   1.000
_cell.angle_alpha   90.00
_cell.angle_beta   90.00
_cell.angle_gamma   90.00
#
_symmetry.space_group_name_H-M   'P 1'
#
loop_
_entity.id
_entity.type
_entity.pdbx_description
1 polymer ?
#
loop_
_entity_poly.entity_id
_entity_poly.type
_entity_poly.pdbx_seq_one_letter_code
_entity_poly.pdbx_strand_id
1 'polypeptide(L)' 'MTGSSPRFDVYGNDFGWGAPVAVRSGGGSKLAGKATVYEGGCGAGSIALEVCLAPDALARLVADHEFMSATVP' A
#
# COMPACT_ATOMS: atom_id res chain seq x y z
N MET A 1 7.88 7.71 8.85
CA MET A 1 6.63 8.52 8.88
C MET A 1 5.52 7.70 8.25
N THR A 2 4.36 7.59 8.90
CA THR A 2 3.17 6.94 8.33
C THR A 2 2.21 7.99 7.80
N GLY A 3 1.66 7.78 6.61
CA GLY A 3 0.65 8.64 6.00
C GLY A 3 -0.56 7.85 5.56
N SER A 4 -1.68 8.56 5.35
CA SER A 4 -2.98 7.97 5.01
C SER A 4 -3.54 7.04 6.12
N SER A 5 -4.65 6.36 5.84
CA SER A 5 -5.34 5.47 6.78
C SER A 5 -6.05 4.35 6.00
N PRO A 6 -6.05 3.11 6.50
CA PRO A 6 -6.83 2.02 5.91
C PRO A 6 -8.34 2.19 6.09
N ARG A 7 -8.76 3.18 6.88
CA ARG A 7 -10.18 3.50 7.12
C ARG A 7 -10.74 4.49 6.10
N PHE A 8 -9.92 5.00 5.20
CA PHE A 8 -10.41 5.86 4.12
C PHE A 8 -10.95 4.99 3.01
N ASP A 9 -12.24 5.18 2.70
CA ASP A 9 -12.93 4.52 1.60
C ASP A 9 -12.41 5.07 0.27
N VAL A 10 -11.28 4.52 -0.16
CA VAL A 10 -10.62 4.91 -1.40
C VAL A 10 -11.23 4.20 -2.60
N TYR A 11 -11.85 3.03 -2.39
CA TYR A 11 -12.49 2.23 -3.44
C TYR A 11 -13.96 2.58 -3.69
N GLY A 12 -14.61 3.32 -2.80
CA GLY A 12 -15.97 3.85 -2.99
C GLY A 12 -16.07 5.01 -3.98
N ASN A 13 -14.95 5.49 -4.52
CA ASN A 13 -14.92 6.55 -5.51
C ASN A 13 -15.24 6.03 -6.91
N ASP A 14 -16.51 6.13 -7.33
CA ASP A 14 -16.96 5.85 -8.70
C ASP A 14 -17.45 7.14 -9.40
N PHE A 15 -16.73 7.55 -10.44
CA PHE A 15 -17.08 8.71 -11.27
C PHE A 15 -17.97 8.37 -12.47
N GLY A 16 -18.54 7.15 -12.50
CA GLY A 16 -19.26 6.58 -13.64
C GLY A 16 -18.39 5.67 -14.52
N TRP A 17 -17.20 5.31 -14.06
CA TRP A 17 -16.26 4.40 -14.75
C TRP A 17 -16.12 3.05 -14.05
N GLY A 18 -16.84 2.86 -12.94
CA GLY A 18 -16.68 1.72 -12.04
C GLY A 18 -15.71 2.02 -10.89
N ALA A 19 -15.63 1.09 -9.95
CA ALA A 19 -14.77 1.20 -8.78
C ALA A 19 -13.27 1.24 -9.18
N PRO A 20 -12.41 1.92 -8.41
CA PRO A 20 -10.97 1.96 -8.67
C PRO A 20 -10.35 0.56 -8.63
N VAL A 21 -9.46 0.28 -9.57
CA VAL A 21 -8.73 -1.00 -9.61
C VAL A 21 -7.60 -1.05 -8.58
N ALA A 22 -6.95 0.09 -8.33
CA ALA A 22 -5.87 0.22 -7.36
C ALA A 22 -5.67 1.68 -6.93
N VAL A 23 -5.08 1.87 -5.75
CA VAL A 23 -4.79 3.18 -5.17
C VAL A 23 -3.30 3.28 -4.86
N ARG A 24 -2.65 4.37 -5.30
CA ARG A 24 -1.20 4.58 -5.17
C ARG A 24 -0.88 6.03 -4.83
N SER A 25 0.25 6.27 -4.18
CA SER A 25 0.70 7.64 -3.90
C SER A 25 1.46 8.22 -5.08
N GLY A 26 1.37 9.55 -5.27
CA GLY A 26 2.17 10.27 -6.25
C GLY A 26 3.67 10.21 -5.95
N GLY A 27 4.52 10.40 -6.96
CA GLY A 27 5.99 10.30 -6.81
C GLY A 27 6.58 11.20 -5.72
N GLY A 28 6.07 12.43 -5.55
CA GLY A 28 6.50 13.35 -4.50
C GLY A 28 6.21 12.88 -3.07
N SER A 29 5.39 11.84 -2.90
CA SER A 29 5.11 11.22 -1.61
C SER A 29 6.08 10.09 -1.23
N LYS A 30 7.04 9.73 -2.09
CA LYS A 30 7.95 8.59 -1.92
C LYS A 30 9.27 8.98 -1.24
N LEU A 31 9.20 9.22 0.07
CA LEU A 31 10.37 9.56 0.90
C LEU A 31 10.94 8.30 1.58
N ALA A 32 12.26 8.20 1.71
CA ALA A 32 12.89 7.08 2.39
C ALA A 32 12.35 6.92 3.83
N GLY A 33 11.96 5.71 4.20
CA GLY A 33 11.35 5.39 5.50
C GLY A 33 9.88 5.85 5.63
N LYS A 34 9.23 6.27 4.55
CA LYS A 34 7.79 6.55 4.54
C LYS A 34 6.99 5.30 4.21
N ALA A 35 5.94 5.07 4.98
CA ALA A 35 4.90 4.10 4.69
C ALA A 35 3.58 4.83 4.47
N THR A 36 2.86 4.48 3.41
CA THR A 36 1.52 4.98 3.12
C THR A 36 0.55 3.82 3.19
N VAL A 37 -0.54 4.00 3.92
CA VAL A 37 -1.49 2.91 4.22
C VAL A 37 -2.83 3.20 3.56
N TYR A 38 -3.37 2.19 2.88
CA TYR A 38 -4.67 2.24 2.20
C TYR A 38 -5.57 1.11 2.69
N GLU A 39 -6.88 1.27 2.43
CA GLU A 39 -7.78 0.13 2.45
C GLU A 39 -7.25 -0.94 1.48
N GLY A 40 -7.34 -2.21 1.86
CA GLY A 40 -6.94 -3.30 0.98
C GLY A 40 -8.04 -3.64 -0.02
N GLY A 41 -7.65 -3.91 -1.26
CA GLY A 41 -8.58 -4.32 -2.32
C GLY A 41 -9.08 -5.76 -2.22
N CYS A 42 -8.63 -6.52 -1.20
CA CYS A 42 -8.91 -7.95 -1.04
C CYS A 42 -10.12 -8.24 -0.13
N GLY A 43 -10.94 -7.23 0.15
CA GLY A 43 -12.14 -7.33 0.99
C GLY A 43 -12.01 -6.62 2.34
N ALA A 44 -13.13 -6.61 3.08
CA ALA A 44 -13.29 -5.83 4.30
C ALA A 44 -12.23 -6.20 5.36
N GLY A 45 -11.56 -5.18 5.90
CA GLY A 45 -10.53 -5.35 6.93
C GLY A 45 -9.12 -5.63 6.40
N SER A 46 -8.94 -5.79 5.09
CA SER A 46 -7.61 -5.87 4.47
C SER A 46 -6.94 -4.50 4.39
N ILE A 47 -5.61 -4.49 4.28
CA ILE A 47 -4.78 -3.28 4.25
C ILE A 47 -3.77 -3.41 3.10
N ALA A 48 -3.57 -2.34 2.35
CA ALA A 48 -2.47 -2.22 1.40
C ALA A 48 -1.42 -1.21 1.90
N LEU A 49 -0.14 -1.57 1.79
CA LEU A 49 0.99 -0.70 2.17
C LEU A 49 1.85 -0.34 0.97
N GLU A 50 2.11 0.95 0.80
CA GLU A 50 3.18 1.46 -0.06
C GLU A 50 4.35 1.91 0.83
N VAL A 51 5.48 1.19 0.79
CA VAL A 51 6.68 1.51 1.56
C VAL A 51 7.81 1.98 0.65
N CYS A 52 8.51 3.05 1.04
CA CYS A 52 9.67 3.56 0.34
C CYS A 52 10.92 3.33 1.19
N LEU A 53 11.79 2.46 0.73
CA LEU A 53 12.99 2.03 1.44
C LEU A 53 14.23 2.26 0.57
N ALA A 54 15.41 2.30 1.20
CA ALA A 54 16.66 2.23 0.45
C ALA A 54 16.73 0.90 -0.33
N PRO A 55 17.40 0.85 -1.49
CA PRO A 55 17.44 -0.35 -2.34
C PRO A 55 17.84 -1.63 -1.58
N ASP A 56 18.88 -1.56 -0.75
CA ASP A 56 19.36 -2.71 0.02
C ASP A 56 18.34 -3.21 1.05
N ALA A 57 17.61 -2.28 1.69
CA ALA A 57 16.58 -2.62 2.66
C ALA A 57 15.35 -3.23 1.97
N LEU A 58 14.96 -2.72 0.80
CA LEU A 58 13.90 -3.30 0.00
C LEU A 58 14.26 -4.72 -0.48
N ALA A 59 15.50 -4.92 -0.94
CA ALA A 59 15.97 -6.24 -1.38
C ALA A 59 15.91 -7.27 -0.24
N ARG A 60 16.30 -6.88 0.98
CA ARG A 60 16.19 -7.74 2.17
C ARG A 60 14.74 -8.04 2.54
N LEU A 61 13.84 -7.04 2.49
CA LEU A 61 12.42 -7.23 2.79
C LEU A 61 11.76 -8.20 1.80
N VAL A 62 12.07 -8.09 0.51
CA VAL A 62 11.52 -8.99 -0.53
C VAL A 62 12.07 -10.41 -0.40
N ALA A 63 13.30 -10.56 0.10
CA ALA A 63 13.90 -11.86 0.37
C ALA A 63 13.45 -12.49 1.72
N ASP A 64 12.73 -11.74 2.56
CA ASP A 64 12.21 -12.22 3.84
C ASP A 64 10.97 -13.08 3.62
N HIS A 65 11.15 -14.40 3.72
CA HIS A 65 10.06 -15.36 3.52
C HIS A 65 8.96 -15.27 4.58
N GLU A 66 9.30 -14.97 5.83
CA GLU A 66 8.30 -14.84 6.89
C GLU A 66 7.37 -13.67 6.57
N PHE A 67 7.96 -12.52 6.25
CA PHE A 67 7.21 -11.33 5.87
C PHE A 67 6.39 -11.53 4.60
N MET A 68 7.00 -12.06 3.53
CA MET A 68 6.33 -12.24 2.24
C MET A 68 5.24 -13.33 2.29
N SER A 69 5.31 -14.28 3.21
CA SER A 69 4.24 -15.27 3.40
C SER A 69 3.00 -14.70 4.12
N ALA A 70 3.16 -13.58 4.83
CA ALA A 70 2.09 -12.91 5.56
C ALA A 70 1.37 -11.85 4.71
N THR A 71 1.87 -11.54 3.51
CA THR A 71 1.24 -10.60 2.58
C THR A 71 0.39 -11.35 1.55
N VAL A 72 -0.69 -10.72 1.10
CA VAL A 72 -1.49 -11.20 -0.02
C VAL A 72 -1.10 -10.40 -1.29
N PRO A 73 -1.15 -11.03 -2.48
CA PRO A 73 -0.90 -10.35 -3.76
C PRO A 73 -1.79 -9.14 -4.01
#